data_AF-A0A3Q0G015-F1
#
_entry.id   AF-A0A3Q0G015-F1
#
_cell.length_a   1.000
_cell.length_b   1.000
_cell.length_c   1.000
_cell.angle_alpha   90.00
_cell.angle_beta   90.00
_cell.angle_gamma   90.00
#
_symmetry.space_group_name_H-M   'P 1'
#
loop_
_entity.id
_entity.type
_entity.pdbx_description
1 polymer ?
#
loop_
_entity_poly.entity_id
_entity_poly.type
_entity_poly.pdbx_seq_one_letter_code
_entity_poly.pdbx_strand_id
1 'polypeptide(L)' 'MEPEVLFEISRILNTGLDMETLSICVRLCEQGINPEALSSVIKELRKATEALKFFYFIFEVWEPELSTIYKAAENMTS' A
#
# COMPACT_ATOMS: atom_id res chain seq x y z
N MET A 1 15.03 2.11 21.76
CA MET A 1 15.78 1.30 20.78
C MET A 1 16.05 2.20 19.59
N GLU A 2 17.29 2.30 19.12
CA GLU A 2 17.63 3.20 18.01
C GLU A 2 16.88 2.80 16.72
N PRO A 3 16.28 3.75 15.97
CA PRO A 3 15.52 3.47 14.75
C PRO A 3 16.31 2.69 13.69
N GLU A 4 17.63 2.90 13.60
CA GLU A 4 18.47 2.20 12.63
C GLU A 4 18.55 0.70 12.93
N VAL A 5 18.58 0.29 14.20
CA VAL A 5 18.68 -1.13 14.60
C VAL A 5 17.39 -1.88 14.24
N LEU A 6 16.24 -1.27 14.47
CA LEU A 6 14.94 -1.86 14.08
C LEU A 6 14.82 -1.97 12.57
N PHE A 7 15.31 -0.97 11.83
CA PHE A 7 15.31 -1.01 10.38
C PHE A 7 16.25 -2.09 9.82
N GLU A 8 17.40 -2.29 10.45
CA GLU A 8 18.34 -3.36 10.08
C GLU A 8 17.72 -4.75 10.32
N ILE A 9 17.06 -4.96 11.47
CA ILE A 9 16.30 -6.19 11.76
C ILE A 9 15.20 -6.40 10.72
N SER A 10 14.46 -5.34 10.37
CA SER A 10 13.39 -5.39 9.35
C SER A 10 13.92 -5.85 7.98
N ARG A 11 15.11 -5.38 7.58
CA ARG A 11 15.77 -5.82 6.34
C ARG A 11 16.23 -7.26 6.40
N ILE A 12 16.82 -7.69 7.52
CA ILE A 12 17.27 -9.07 7.72
C ILE A 12 16.09 -10.05 7.64
N LEU A 13 14.96 -9.69 8.26
CA LEU A 13 13.73 -10.46 8.23
C LEU A 13 12.91 -10.29 6.94
N ASN A 14 13.40 -9.48 6.00
CA ASN A 14 12.79 -9.18 4.72
C ASN A 14 11.30 -8.84 4.82
N THR A 15 10.92 -8.01 5.79
CA THR A 15 9.51 -7.67 6.05
C THR A 15 8.90 -6.79 4.96
N GLY A 16 9.74 -6.17 4.12
CA GLY A 16 9.33 -5.25 3.07
C GLY A 16 8.77 -3.91 3.58
N LEU A 17 9.01 -3.57 4.85
CA LEU A 17 8.64 -2.28 5.45
C LEU A 17 9.75 -1.25 5.19
N ASP A 18 9.37 -0.08 4.68
CA ASP A 18 10.25 1.08 4.65
C ASP A 18 10.39 1.70 6.05
N MET A 19 11.34 2.64 6.19
CA MET A 19 11.69 3.25 7.47
C MET A 19 10.52 4.04 8.07
N GLU A 20 9.71 4.70 7.25
CA GLU A 20 8.54 5.46 7.69
C GLU A 20 7.44 4.54 8.23
N THR A 21 7.09 3.49 7.49
CA THR A 21 6.09 2.49 7.90
C THR A 21 6.54 1.77 9.17
N LEU A 22 7.83 1.42 9.27
CA LEU A 22 8.38 0.81 10.48
C LEU A 22 8.26 1.74 11.68
N SER A 23 8.58 3.03 11.53
CA SER A 23 8.41 4.03 12.60
C SER A 23 6.96 4.12 13.06
N ILE A 24 6.00 4.13 12.12
CA ILE A 24 4.58 4.12 12.44
C ILE A 24 4.20 2.86 13.23
N CYS A 25 4.65 1.69 12.79
CA CYS A 25 4.37 0.42 13.47
C CYS A 25 4.91 0.42 14.91
N VAL A 26 6.11 0.94 15.12
CA VAL A 26 6.71 1.06 16.47
C VAL A 26 5.85 1.94 17.37
N ARG A 27 5.45 3.13 16.90
CA ARG A 27 4.59 4.02 17.70
C ARG A 27 3.23 3.38 18.04
N LEU A 28 2.64 2.64 17.11
CA LEU A 28 1.39 1.93 17.34
C LEU A 28 1.55 0.82 18.38
N CYS A 29 2.65 0.06 18.31
CA CYS A 29 2.99 -0.94 19.32
C CYS A 29 3.25 -0.30 20.69
N GLU A 30 3.91 0.86 20.75
CA GLU A 30 4.13 1.64 21.98
C GLU A 30 2.81 2.14 22.61
N GLN A 31 1.78 2.35 21.79
CA GLN A 31 0.42 2.66 22.24
C GLN A 31 -0.37 1.42 22.72
N GLY A 32 0.25 0.24 22.73
CA GLY A 32 -0.35 -1.00 23.21
C GLY A 32 -1.14 -1.78 22.14
N ILE A 33 -1.02 -1.42 20.86
CA ILE A 33 -1.61 -2.22 19.78
C ILE A 33 -0.87 -3.55 19.66
N ASN A 34 -1.64 -4.64 19.53
CA ASN A 34 -1.08 -5.98 19.33
C ASN A 34 -0.31 -6.05 17.99
N PRO A 35 1.00 -6.38 18.00
CA PRO A 35 1.81 -6.51 16.79
C PRO A 35 1.27 -7.54 15.79
N GLU A 36 0.67 -8.63 16.28
CA GLU A 36 0.11 -9.67 15.41
C GLU A 36 -1.08 -9.15 14.61
N ALA A 37 -2.00 -8.45 15.28
CA ALA A 37 -3.16 -7.82 14.66
C ALA A 37 -2.71 -6.75 13.66
N LEU A 38 -1.72 -5.93 14.03
CA LEU A 38 -1.13 -4.94 13.13
C LEU A 38 -0.52 -5.59 11.89
N SER A 39 0.17 -6.73 12.04
CA SER A 39 0.73 -7.48 10.91
C SER A 39 -0.35 -7.97 9.94
N SER A 40 -1.49 -8.43 10.46
CA SER A 40 -2.61 -8.91 9.64
C SER A 40 -3.20 -7.76 8.82
N VAL A 41 -3.43 -6.61 9.45
CA VAL A 41 -3.93 -5.41 8.77
C VAL A 41 -2.98 -4.96 7.65
N ILE A 42 -1.67 -4.89 7.92
CA ILE A 42 -0.68 -4.50 6.91
C ILE A 42 -0.68 -5.48 5.72
N LYS A 43 -0.79 -6.78 5.98
CA LYS A 43 -0.86 -7.81 4.92
C LYS A 43 -2.11 -7.65 4.06
N GLU A 44 -3.26 -7.40 4.68
CA GLU A 44 -4.52 -7.20 3.95
C GLU A 44 -4.49 -5.93 3.10
N LEU A 45 -3.99 -4.81 3.64
CA LEU A 45 -3.86 -3.55 2.89
C LEU A 45 -2.94 -3.69 1.68
N ARG A 46 -1.83 -4.43 1.82
CA ARG A 46 -0.92 -4.72 0.69
C ARG A 46 -1.62 -5.53 -0.40
N LYS A 47 -2.32 -6.60 -0.03
CA LYS A 47 -3.10 -7.43 -0.98
C LYS A 47 -4.17 -6.62 -1.70
N ALA A 48 -4.93 -5.79 -0.98
CA ALA A 48 -5.95 -4.94 -1.57
C ALA A 48 -5.36 -3.93 -2.56
N THR A 49 -4.21 -3.35 -2.22
CA THR A 49 -3.51 -2.41 -3.10
C THR A 49 -2.98 -3.08 -4.36
N GLU A 50 -2.42 -4.28 -4.26
CA GLU A 50 -1.99 -5.08 -5.41
C GLU A 50 -3.16 -5.45 -6.32
N ALA A 51 -4.29 -5.88 -5.73
CA ALA A 51 -5.50 -6.16 -6.46
C ALA A 51 -6.01 -4.91 -7.20
N LEU A 52 -6.06 -3.75 -6.53
CA LEU A 52 -6.46 -2.49 -7.16
C LEU A 52 -5.53 -2.12 -8.33
N LYS A 53 -4.20 -2.21 -8.14
CA LYS A 53 -3.24 -1.95 -9.24
C LYS A 53 -3.48 -2.87 -10.43
N PHE A 54 -3.74 -4.15 -10.17
CA PHE A 54 -4.08 -5.10 -11.21
C PHE A 54 -5.39 -4.74 -11.92
N PHE A 55 -6.44 -4.37 -11.17
CA PHE A 55 -7.71 -3.92 -11.75
C PHE A 55 -7.53 -2.67 -12.60
N TYR A 56 -6.79 -1.66 -12.14
CA TYR A 56 -6.49 -0.46 -12.93
C TYR A 56 -5.70 -0.81 -14.20
N PHE A 57 -4.69 -1.67 -14.09
CA PHE A 57 -3.91 -2.11 -15.24
C PHE A 57 -4.78 -2.85 -16.27
N ILE A 58 -5.65 -3.76 -15.83
CA ILE A 58 -6.57 -4.45 -16.72
C ILE A 58 -7.58 -3.47 -17.32
N PHE A 59 -8.11 -2.53 -16.54
CA PHE A 59 -9.06 -1.55 -17.06
C PHE A 59 -8.43 -0.62 -18.12
N GLU A 60 -7.19 -0.15 -17.90
CA GLU A 60 -6.44 0.63 -18.90
C GLU A 60 -6.10 -0.18 -20.16
N VAL A 61 -5.79 -1.46 -20.01
CA VAL A 61 -5.32 -2.31 -21.12
C VAL A 61 -6.47 -2.98 -21.89
N TRP A 62 -7.61 -3.24 -21.26
CA TRP A 62 -8.66 -4.10 -21.80
C TRP A 62 -9.75 -3.37 -22.60
N GLU A 63 -10.02 -2.07 -22.33
CA GLU A 63 -10.98 -1.28 -23.13
C GLU A 63 -10.38 0.04 -23.64
N PRO A 64 -9.60 -0.01 -24.74
CA PRO A 64 -9.03 1.19 -25.36
C PRO A 64 -10.11 2.17 -25.86
N GLU A 65 -11.31 1.68 -26.17
CA GLU A 65 -12.42 2.48 -26.71
C GLU A 65 -13.08 3.35 -25.63
N LEU A 66 -13.24 2.86 -24.40
CA LEU A 66 -13.81 3.65 -23.29
C LEU A 66 -12.90 4.81 -22.87
N SER A 67 -11.57 4.69 -23.02
CA SER A 67 -10.64 5.79 -22.72
C SER A 67 -10.98 7.06 -23.50
N THR A 68 -11.41 6.91 -24.76
CA THR A 68 -11.83 8.03 -25.61
C THR A 68 -13.17 8.60 -25.15
N ILE A 69 -14.09 7.74 -24.71
CA ILE A 69 -15.42 8.14 -24.22
C ILE A 69 -15.31 8.90 -22.88
N TYR A 70 -14.47 8.44 -21.95
CA TYR A 70 -14.22 9.16 -20.68
C TYR A 70 -13.58 10.53 -20.92
N LYS A 71 -12.59 10.62 -21.80
CA LYS A 71 -11.98 11.91 -22.19
C LYS A 71 -12.97 12.84 -22.89
N ALA A 72 -13.86 12.30 -23.73
CA ALA A 72 -14.90 13.08 -24.38
C ALA A 72 -15.93 13.61 -23.36
N ALA A 73 -16.31 12.80 -22.36
CA ALA A 73 -17.24 13.20 -21.31
C ALA A 73 -16.66 14.31 -20.41
N GLU A 74 -15.39 14.23 -20.04
CA GLU A 74 -14.72 15.23 -19.19
C GLU A 74 -14.66 16.61 -19.89
N ASN A 75 -14.36 16.61 -21.19
CA ASN A 75 -14.33 17.82 -22.02
C ASN A 75 -15.72 18.44 -22.30
N MET A 76 -16.82 17.71 -22.06
CA MET A 76 -18.18 18.24 -22.18
C MET A 76 -18.70 18.86 -20.87
N THR A 77 -17.99 18.66 -19.76
CA THR A 77 -18.34 19.19 -18.44
C THR A 77 -17.54 20.42 -18.00
N SER A 78 -16.59 20.90 -18.82
CA SER A 78 -15.89 22.19 -18.68
C SER A 78 -16.37 23.19 -19.72
#